data_AF-A0A5D3G8V3-F1
#
_entry.id   AF-A0A5D3G8V3-F1
#
_cell.length_a   1.000
_cell.length_b   1.000
_cell.length_c   1.000
_cell.angle_alpha   90.00
_cell.angle_beta   90.00
_cell.angle_gamma   90.00
#
_symmetry.space_group_name_H-M   'P 1'
#
loop_
_entity.id
_entity.type
_entity.pdbx_description
1 polymer ?
#
loop_
_entity_poly.entity_id
_entity_poly.type
_entity_poly.pdbx_seq_one_letter_code
_entity_poly.pdbx_strand_id
1 'polypeptide(L)'
;MDFERGIEVEELELEIAGFDVTCLVWDQDDVEAAVRNLVLFPQFETHFRNAFDLINTATSFWLEEGSYAPCAESITRNHYYLRDAIYDHASYAEAGSLPRVIRGLLRASHSAADSQLVATYALVLATQALEALANWLFDLELATYDIDADLIEQLKHDSPRQYLALIEKARDRSSGNEIRAREDFATLLGEANQALLMASLYRQVEQMDVFEKGYNTSSLMHRILDDALSTKATRRGQEAGKGNRDPSSKIQTDTMDRRAKIKVAAEQIINGRKIEMRSLSDSELTNILFNQKVHGTEKTIRRHLEALKLRPLK
;
A
#
# COMPACT_ATOMS: atom_id res chain seq x y z
N MET A 1 19.99 28.28 -35.41
CA MET A 1 18.61 28.77 -35.55
C MET A 1 17.77 27.86 -34.69
N ASP A 2 17.68 28.26 -33.44
CA ASP A 2 17.03 27.54 -32.36
C ASP A 2 15.53 27.77 -32.49
N PHE A 3 14.79 26.69 -32.70
CA PHE A 3 13.34 26.69 -32.58
C PHE A 3 12.99 26.18 -31.18
N GLU A 4 13.19 27.03 -30.18
CA GLU A 4 12.36 27.01 -28.97
C GLU A 4 10.95 27.43 -29.39
N ARG A 5 10.18 26.49 -29.96
CA ARG A 5 8.73 26.64 -29.98
C ARG A 5 8.26 26.29 -28.58
N GLY A 6 7.89 27.34 -27.85
CA GLY A 6 7.18 27.25 -26.58
C GLY A 6 6.06 26.24 -26.70
N ILE A 7 6.20 25.15 -25.95
CA ILE A 7 5.06 24.43 -25.42
C ILE A 7 4.48 25.44 -24.44
N GLU A 8 3.33 26.01 -24.77
CA GLU A 8 2.53 26.72 -23.76
C GLU A 8 2.48 25.81 -22.54
N VAL A 9 2.86 26.33 -21.37
CA VAL A 9 2.84 25.56 -20.13
C VAL A 9 1.37 25.27 -19.84
N GLU A 10 0.83 24.22 -20.43
CA GLU A 10 -0.49 23.71 -20.12
C GLU A 10 -0.45 23.35 -18.63
N GLU A 11 -1.30 24.04 -17.86
CA GLU A 11 -1.45 23.78 -16.44
C GLU A 11 -1.84 22.31 -16.26
N LEU A 12 -1.29 21.68 -15.21
CA LEU A 12 -1.65 20.31 -14.89
C LEU A 12 -3.11 20.30 -14.43
N GLU A 13 -4.03 19.93 -15.31
CA GLU A 13 -5.46 19.74 -14.99
C GLU A 13 -5.63 18.42 -14.23
N LEU A 14 -5.28 18.40 -12.95
CA LEU A 14 -5.47 17.27 -12.05
C LEU A 14 -6.01 17.76 -10.72
N GLU A 15 -7.15 17.21 -10.30
CA GLU A 15 -7.74 17.44 -8.98
C GLU A 15 -7.84 16.10 -8.24
N ILE A 16 -7.36 16.05 -7.01
CA ILE A 16 -7.46 14.86 -6.15
C ILE A 16 -8.11 15.25 -4.83
N ALA A 17 -9.28 14.67 -4.54
CA ALA A 17 -10.04 14.92 -3.33
C ALA A 17 -10.34 16.41 -3.05
N GLY A 18 -10.66 17.18 -4.10
CA GLY A 18 -10.92 18.62 -3.96
C GLY A 18 -9.67 19.50 -3.99
N PHE A 19 -8.48 18.93 -4.21
CA PHE A 19 -7.21 19.64 -4.21
C PHE A 19 -6.60 19.68 -5.62
N ASP A 20 -6.31 20.88 -6.11
CA ASP A 20 -5.65 21.12 -7.40
C ASP A 20 -4.17 20.75 -7.34
N VAL A 21 -3.77 19.72 -8.09
CA VAL A 21 -2.38 19.25 -8.17
C VAL A 21 -1.68 19.97 -9.31
N THR A 22 -0.70 20.79 -8.96
CA THR A 22 0.12 21.58 -9.90
C THR A 22 1.46 20.90 -10.23
N CYS A 23 1.93 20.04 -9.32
CA CYS A 23 3.17 19.29 -9.45
C CYS A 23 3.11 17.93 -8.74
N LEU A 24 3.31 16.85 -9.51
CA LEU A 24 3.34 15.48 -9.00
C LEU A 24 4.50 15.17 -8.05
N VAL A 25 5.47 16.07 -7.92
CA VAL A 25 6.67 15.85 -7.10
C VAL A 25 6.59 16.62 -5.78
N TRP A 26 5.94 17.79 -5.77
CA TRP A 26 5.89 18.69 -4.61
C TRP A 26 4.59 18.59 -3.83
N ASP A 27 3.46 18.35 -4.50
CA ASP A 27 2.14 18.53 -3.90
C ASP A 27 1.66 17.28 -3.13
N GLN A 28 2.52 16.27 -2.96
CA GLN A 28 2.13 14.97 -2.39
C GLN A 28 1.67 15.06 -0.94
N ASP A 29 2.27 15.92 -0.13
CA ASP A 29 1.88 16.12 1.26
C ASP A 29 0.49 16.75 1.36
N ASP A 30 0.18 17.71 0.48
CA ASP A 30 -1.11 18.40 0.44
C ASP A 30 -2.22 17.47 -0.07
N VAL A 31 -1.92 16.67 -1.10
CA VAL A 31 -2.82 15.61 -1.59
C VAL A 31 -3.08 14.58 -0.50
N GLU A 32 -2.05 14.14 0.23
CA GLU A 32 -2.21 13.20 1.34
C GLU A 32 -3.08 13.80 2.45
N ALA A 33 -2.90 15.09 2.77
CA ALA A 33 -3.74 15.79 3.73
C ALA A 33 -5.21 15.88 3.27
N ALA A 34 -5.46 16.21 2.00
CA ALA A 34 -6.80 16.26 1.42
C ALA A 34 -7.49 14.89 1.50
N VAL A 35 -6.81 13.82 1.09
CA VAL A 35 -7.32 12.44 1.14
C VAL A 35 -7.61 11.99 2.57
N ARG A 36 -6.77 12.38 3.54
CA ARG A 36 -6.95 12.06 4.96
C ARG A 36 -8.18 12.73 5.58
N ASN A 37 -8.63 13.85 5.02
CA ASN A 37 -9.80 14.57 5.50
C ASN A 37 -11.14 13.95 5.05
N LEU A 38 -11.10 13.00 4.11
CA LEU A 38 -12.30 12.29 3.65
C LEU A 38 -12.88 11.41 4.76
N VAL A 39 -14.20 11.46 4.94
CA VAL A 39 -14.93 10.81 6.03
C VAL A 39 -14.78 9.28 6.02
N LEU A 40 -14.68 8.68 4.83
CA LEU A 40 -14.48 7.24 4.65
C LEU A 40 -13.01 6.83 4.57
N PHE A 41 -12.06 7.77 4.69
CA PHE A 41 -10.62 7.47 4.68
C PHE A 41 -10.23 6.29 5.59
N PRO A 42 -10.73 6.16 6.84
CA PRO A 42 -10.33 5.05 7.72
C PRO A 42 -10.58 3.65 7.13
N GLN A 43 -11.57 3.51 6.24
CA GLN A 43 -11.90 2.23 5.60
C GLN A 43 -10.92 1.88 4.47
N PHE A 44 -10.30 2.90 3.87
CA PHE A 44 -9.39 2.80 2.73
C PHE A 44 -7.95 3.15 3.08
N GLU A 45 -7.65 3.47 4.35
CA GLU A 45 -6.34 3.92 4.85
C GLU A 45 -5.18 3.05 4.33
N THR A 46 -5.37 1.73 4.31
CA THR A 46 -4.31 0.83 3.83
C THR A 46 -4.11 0.89 2.32
N HIS A 47 -5.14 1.16 1.54
CA HIS A 47 -5.03 1.37 0.09
C HIS A 47 -4.25 2.66 -0.17
N PHE A 48 -4.67 3.77 0.44
CA PHE A 48 -4.01 5.07 0.29
C PHE A 48 -2.56 5.04 0.75
N ARG A 49 -2.25 4.45 1.91
CA ARG A 49 -0.85 4.32 2.36
C ARG A 49 0.00 3.56 1.33
N ASN A 50 -0.51 2.47 0.75
CA ASN A 50 0.27 1.73 -0.25
C ASN A 50 0.49 2.55 -1.53
N ALA A 51 -0.47 3.39 -1.93
CA ALA A 51 -0.33 4.28 -3.07
C ALA A 51 0.71 5.38 -2.80
N PHE A 52 0.61 6.07 -1.66
CA PHE A 52 1.59 7.09 -1.26
C PHE A 52 3.00 6.50 -1.06
N ASP A 53 3.13 5.32 -0.47
CA ASP A 53 4.42 4.62 -0.37
C ASP A 53 5.05 4.38 -1.76
N LEU A 54 4.24 3.99 -2.75
CA LEU A 54 4.70 3.77 -4.12
C LEU A 54 5.07 5.09 -4.80
N ILE A 55 4.22 6.12 -4.69
CA ILE A 55 4.47 7.46 -5.20
C ILE A 55 5.79 8.01 -4.64
N ASN A 56 5.99 7.94 -3.32
CA ASN A 56 7.22 8.38 -2.65
C ASN A 56 8.45 7.58 -3.13
N THR A 57 8.29 6.29 -3.36
CA THR A 57 9.38 5.47 -3.91
C THR A 57 9.70 5.89 -5.35
N ALA A 58 8.69 6.16 -6.17
CA ALA A 58 8.87 6.59 -7.55
C ALA A 58 9.50 7.98 -7.66
N THR A 59 9.04 8.96 -6.87
CA THR A 59 9.63 10.31 -6.83
C THR A 59 11.09 10.28 -6.36
N SER A 60 11.47 9.33 -5.49
CA SER A 60 12.86 9.21 -5.02
C SER A 60 13.90 8.93 -6.11
N PHE A 61 13.49 8.46 -7.31
CA PHE A 61 14.38 8.30 -8.46
C PHE A 61 14.87 9.64 -9.03
N TRP A 62 14.17 10.72 -8.71
CA TRP A 62 14.51 12.08 -9.09
C TRP A 62 15.26 12.85 -7.99
N LEU A 63 15.49 12.24 -6.82
CA LEU A 63 16.24 12.89 -5.74
C LEU A 63 17.75 12.82 -5.98
N GLU A 64 18.38 13.98 -6.04
CA GLU A 64 19.81 14.21 -6.17
C GLU A 64 20.28 15.12 -5.03
N GLU A 65 21.21 14.64 -4.21
CA GLU A 65 21.82 15.41 -3.09
C GLU A 65 20.80 16.05 -2.11
N GLY A 66 19.62 15.45 -1.96
CA GLY A 66 18.56 15.93 -1.06
C GLY A 66 17.59 16.93 -1.68
N SER A 67 17.65 17.15 -3.00
CA SER A 67 16.69 17.95 -3.76
C SER A 67 16.23 17.21 -5.01
N TYR A 68 15.08 17.55 -5.57
CA TYR A 68 14.67 16.97 -6.85
C TYR A 68 15.47 17.57 -8.00
N ALA A 69 15.84 16.74 -8.97
CA ALA A 69 16.55 17.17 -10.17
C ALA A 69 15.77 18.30 -10.89
N PRO A 70 16.43 19.32 -11.45
CA PRO A 70 15.75 20.48 -12.06
C PRO A 70 14.76 20.13 -13.18
N CYS A 71 14.93 18.98 -13.85
CA CYS A 71 14.03 18.53 -14.91
C CYS A 71 12.85 17.68 -14.41
N ALA A 72 12.81 17.28 -13.14
CA ALA A 72 11.83 16.34 -12.60
C ALA A 72 10.39 16.85 -12.74
N GLU A 73 10.13 18.11 -12.39
CA GLU A 73 8.80 18.73 -12.50
C GLU A 73 8.30 18.72 -13.96
N SER A 74 9.10 19.22 -14.90
CA SER A 74 8.71 19.27 -16.31
C SER A 74 8.49 17.89 -16.91
N ILE A 75 9.36 16.92 -16.59
CA ILE A 75 9.25 15.56 -17.11
C ILE A 75 8.02 14.84 -16.54
N THR A 76 7.79 14.92 -15.23
CA THR A 76 6.64 14.30 -14.59
C THR A 76 5.32 14.92 -15.07
N ARG A 77 5.25 16.25 -15.22
CA ARG A 77 4.09 16.96 -15.81
C ARG A 77 3.81 16.51 -17.24
N ASN A 78 4.81 16.56 -18.11
CA ASN A 78 4.65 16.18 -19.52
C ASN A 78 4.28 14.68 -19.66
N HIS A 79 4.81 13.84 -18.77
CA HIS A 79 4.46 12.43 -18.75
C HIS A 79 2.99 12.21 -18.37
N TYR A 80 2.49 12.94 -17.38
CA TYR A 80 1.07 12.88 -17.01
C TYR A 80 0.17 13.39 -18.13
N TYR A 81 0.54 14.49 -18.79
CA TYR A 81 -0.21 15.00 -19.93
C TYR A 81 -0.29 13.97 -21.07
N LEU A 82 0.83 13.31 -21.38
CA LEU A 82 0.91 12.29 -22.42
C LEU A 82 0.53 10.88 -21.95
N ARG A 83 -0.04 10.72 -20.75
CA ARG A 83 -0.23 9.40 -20.10
C ARG A 83 -0.98 8.39 -20.97
N ASP A 84 -2.08 8.82 -21.61
CA ASP A 84 -2.90 7.93 -22.45
C ASP A 84 -2.12 7.50 -23.70
N ALA A 85 -1.43 8.45 -24.34
CA ALA A 85 -0.60 8.15 -25.51
C ALA A 85 0.58 7.22 -25.14
N ILE A 86 1.20 7.43 -23.98
CA ILE A 86 2.28 6.58 -23.48
C ILE A 86 1.76 5.17 -23.16
N TYR A 87 0.61 5.08 -22.48
CA TYR A 87 -0.04 3.81 -22.15
C TYR A 87 -0.37 3.01 -23.41
N ASP A 88 -1.03 3.65 -24.38
CA ASP A 88 -1.39 3.03 -25.66
C ASP A 88 -0.15 2.50 -26.38
N HIS A 89 0.90 3.31 -26.54
CA HIS A 89 2.11 2.87 -27.22
C HIS A 89 2.86 1.78 -26.43
N ALA A 90 2.88 1.86 -25.10
CA ALA A 90 3.50 0.85 -24.25
C ALA A 90 2.79 -0.52 -24.36
N SER A 91 1.47 -0.52 -24.51
CA SER A 91 0.66 -1.75 -24.59
C SER A 91 0.99 -2.63 -25.81
N TYR A 92 1.47 -2.03 -26.90
CA TYR A 92 1.86 -2.73 -28.14
C TYR A 92 3.37 -2.89 -28.32
N ALA A 93 4.18 -2.36 -27.40
CA ALA A 93 5.62 -2.33 -27.54
C ALA A 93 6.31 -3.61 -27.05
N GLU A 94 7.51 -3.89 -27.57
CA GLU A 94 8.32 -5.02 -27.12
C GLU A 94 8.69 -4.89 -25.63
N ALA A 95 8.75 -6.02 -24.93
CA ALA A 95 9.16 -6.08 -23.53
C ALA A 95 10.56 -5.46 -23.34
N GLY A 96 10.65 -4.42 -22.52
CA GLY A 96 11.89 -3.68 -22.26
C GLY A 96 12.11 -2.43 -23.15
N SER A 97 11.14 -2.06 -23.99
CA SER A 97 11.23 -0.84 -24.81
C SER A 97 10.53 0.39 -24.20
N LEU A 98 9.95 0.26 -23.01
CA LEU A 98 9.19 1.32 -22.35
C LEU A 98 9.96 2.65 -22.22
N PRO A 99 11.24 2.71 -21.77
CA PRO A 99 11.99 3.97 -21.73
C PRO A 99 12.12 4.63 -23.12
N ARG A 100 12.27 3.82 -24.17
CA ARG A 100 12.38 4.32 -25.55
C ARG A 100 11.06 4.91 -26.05
N VAL A 101 9.93 4.26 -25.72
CA VAL A 101 8.58 4.78 -26.03
C VAL A 101 8.37 6.12 -25.33
N ILE A 102 8.62 6.18 -24.02
CA ILE A 102 8.47 7.40 -23.21
C ILE A 102 9.35 8.53 -23.77
N ARG A 103 10.63 8.26 -24.03
CA ARG A 103 11.56 9.27 -24.56
C ARG A 103 11.13 9.78 -25.94
N GLY A 104 10.63 8.90 -26.81
CA GLY A 104 10.11 9.27 -28.13
C GLY A 104 8.91 10.22 -28.07
N LEU A 105 7.98 9.98 -27.13
CA LEU A 105 6.77 10.78 -26.95
C LEU A 105 7.04 12.11 -26.23
N LEU A 106 7.83 12.08 -25.15
CA LEU A 106 8.17 13.30 -24.41
C LEU A 106 9.08 14.25 -25.19
N ARG A 107 9.70 13.78 -26.30
CA ARG A 107 10.82 14.45 -26.98
C ARG A 107 11.92 14.88 -25.99
N ALA A 108 12.03 14.14 -24.87
CA ALA A 108 12.91 14.50 -23.78
C ALA A 108 14.36 14.48 -24.28
N SER A 109 15.13 15.52 -23.92
CA SER A 109 16.57 15.51 -24.13
C SER A 109 17.21 14.33 -23.38
N HIS A 110 18.41 13.91 -23.78
CA HIS A 110 19.10 12.71 -23.26
C HIS A 110 19.46 12.77 -21.76
N SER A 111 19.00 13.76 -20.99
CA SER A 111 19.36 13.99 -19.60
C SER A 111 18.70 13.04 -18.61
N ALA A 112 17.50 12.51 -18.89
CA ALA A 112 16.81 11.60 -17.98
C ALA A 112 17.29 10.16 -18.19
N ALA A 113 17.62 9.46 -17.10
CA ALA A 113 17.95 8.05 -17.10
C ALA A 113 16.72 7.18 -17.41
N ASP A 114 16.92 5.96 -17.92
CA ASP A 114 15.81 5.05 -18.25
C ASP A 114 15.05 4.64 -16.99
N SER A 115 15.76 4.47 -15.87
CA SER A 115 15.17 4.24 -14.55
C SER A 115 14.26 5.37 -14.10
N GLN A 116 14.65 6.63 -14.32
CA GLN A 116 13.85 7.81 -14.00
C GLN A 116 12.59 7.90 -14.86
N LEU A 117 12.70 7.60 -16.17
CA LEU A 117 11.55 7.59 -17.07
C LEU A 117 10.54 6.51 -16.69
N VAL A 118 10.99 5.30 -16.37
CA VAL A 118 10.11 4.20 -15.96
C VAL A 118 9.54 4.41 -14.56
N ALA A 119 10.31 4.99 -13.62
CA ALA A 119 9.79 5.40 -12.32
C ALA A 119 8.70 6.48 -12.46
N THR A 120 8.86 7.40 -13.43
CA THR A 120 7.82 8.40 -13.73
C THR A 120 6.55 7.77 -14.27
N TYR A 121 6.66 6.73 -15.10
CA TYR A 121 5.49 5.96 -15.54
C TYR A 121 4.77 5.31 -14.35
N ALA A 122 5.52 4.73 -13.40
CA ALA A 122 4.95 4.19 -12.16
C ALA A 122 4.28 5.27 -11.30
N LEU A 123 4.89 6.45 -11.19
CA LEU A 123 4.34 7.62 -10.48
C LEU A 123 2.98 8.03 -11.07
N VAL A 124 2.89 8.15 -12.40
CA VAL A 124 1.65 8.54 -13.07
C VAL A 124 0.55 7.51 -12.86
N LEU A 125 0.84 6.21 -13.02
CA LEU A 125 -0.13 5.14 -12.77
C LEU A 125 -0.61 5.14 -11.31
N ALA A 126 0.29 5.31 -10.33
CA ALA A 126 -0.08 5.37 -8.92
C ALA A 126 -0.89 6.63 -8.57
N THR A 127 -0.61 7.75 -9.24
CA THR A 127 -1.39 8.98 -9.12
C THR A 127 -2.80 8.79 -9.69
N GLN A 128 -2.94 8.16 -10.86
CA GLN A 128 -4.25 7.82 -11.43
C GLN A 128 -5.03 6.83 -10.55
N ALA A 129 -4.33 5.88 -9.91
CA ALA A 129 -4.96 5.00 -8.93
C ALA A 129 -5.53 5.83 -7.76
N LEU A 130 -4.71 6.73 -7.21
CA LEU A 130 -5.11 7.61 -6.12
C LEU A 130 -6.31 8.47 -6.52
N GLU A 131 -6.25 9.11 -7.68
CA GLU A 131 -7.33 9.91 -8.28
C GLU A 131 -8.63 9.12 -8.34
N ALA A 132 -8.63 7.91 -8.92
CA ALA A 132 -9.82 7.08 -9.06
C ALA A 132 -10.52 6.78 -7.73
N LEU A 133 -9.75 6.44 -6.69
CA LEU A 133 -10.33 6.09 -5.39
C LEU A 133 -10.68 7.33 -4.55
N ALA A 134 -9.81 8.33 -4.54
CA ALA A 134 -9.98 9.55 -3.76
C ALA A 134 -11.12 10.42 -4.30
N ASN A 135 -11.21 10.59 -5.62
CA ASN A 135 -12.27 11.39 -6.23
C ASN A 135 -13.63 10.70 -6.09
N TRP A 136 -13.69 9.36 -6.20
CA TRP A 136 -14.93 8.65 -5.87
C TRP A 136 -15.40 8.90 -4.43
N LEU A 137 -14.48 8.91 -3.46
CA LEU A 137 -14.83 9.22 -2.06
C LEU A 137 -15.27 10.67 -1.89
N PHE A 138 -14.58 11.61 -2.55
CA PHE A 138 -14.90 13.03 -2.52
C PHE A 138 -16.25 13.32 -3.17
N ASP A 139 -16.52 12.77 -4.35
CA ASP A 139 -17.80 12.86 -5.06
C ASP A 139 -18.96 12.32 -4.21
N LEU A 140 -18.69 11.28 -3.41
CA LEU A 140 -19.66 10.73 -2.45
C LEU A 140 -20.05 11.75 -1.39
N GLU A 141 -19.07 12.48 -0.86
CA GLU A 141 -19.31 13.57 0.07
C GLU A 141 -20.02 14.72 -0.60
N LEU A 142 -19.54 15.17 -1.77
CA LEU A 142 -20.13 16.25 -2.56
C LEU A 142 -21.61 16.01 -2.88
N ALA A 143 -21.95 14.79 -3.31
CA ALA A 143 -23.33 14.41 -3.64
C ALA A 143 -24.30 14.49 -2.45
N THR A 144 -23.80 14.52 -1.20
CA THR A 144 -24.66 14.76 -0.04
C THR A 144 -24.98 16.23 0.18
N TYR A 145 -24.13 17.16 -0.28
CA TYR A 145 -24.39 18.60 -0.21
C TYR A 145 -25.54 19.04 -1.13
N ASP A 146 -25.83 18.28 -2.18
CA ASP A 146 -26.99 18.50 -3.05
C ASP A 146 -28.36 18.38 -2.33
N ILE A 147 -28.37 17.83 -1.11
CA ILE A 147 -29.59 17.70 -0.29
C ILE A 147 -29.89 19.04 0.41
N ASP A 148 -28.95 19.53 1.22
CA ASP A 148 -29.01 20.79 1.96
C ASP A 148 -27.63 21.08 2.56
N ALA A 149 -26.86 21.97 1.92
CA ALA A 149 -25.47 22.24 2.28
C ALA A 149 -25.30 22.74 3.73
N ASP A 150 -26.18 23.61 4.21
CA ASP A 150 -26.11 24.16 5.57
C ASP A 150 -26.37 23.06 6.61
N LEU A 151 -27.31 22.16 6.33
CA LEU A 151 -27.57 21.00 7.16
C LEU A 151 -26.40 20.02 7.18
N ILE A 152 -25.75 19.77 6.02
CA ILE A 152 -24.60 18.87 5.96
C ILE A 152 -23.41 19.42 6.75
N GLU A 153 -23.11 20.71 6.64
CA GLU A 153 -22.04 21.34 7.44
C GLU A 153 -22.33 21.26 8.94
N GLN A 154 -23.58 21.52 9.34
CA GLN A 154 -24.01 21.34 10.74
C GLN A 154 -23.85 19.88 11.19
N LEU A 155 -24.27 18.90 10.39
CA LEU A 155 -24.14 17.48 10.73
C LEU A 155 -22.67 17.04 10.84
N LYS A 156 -21.79 17.56 9.98
CA LYS A 156 -20.36 17.27 10.01
C LYS A 156 -19.71 17.72 11.33
N HIS A 157 -20.13 18.87 11.86
CA HIS A 157 -19.62 19.42 13.12
C HIS A 157 -20.33 18.85 14.36
N ASP A 158 -21.66 18.90 14.39
CA ASP A 158 -22.47 18.63 15.58
C ASP A 158 -22.83 17.16 15.76
N SER A 159 -22.84 16.38 14.67
CA SER A 159 -23.22 14.96 14.70
C SER A 159 -22.46 14.10 13.67
N PRO A 160 -21.13 13.93 13.80
CA PRO A 160 -20.30 13.20 12.82
C PRO A 160 -20.77 11.78 12.52
N ARG A 161 -21.40 11.11 13.48
CA ARG A 161 -21.98 9.77 13.29
C ARG A 161 -23.19 9.77 12.35
N GLN A 162 -24.01 10.82 12.40
CA GLN A 162 -25.16 10.96 11.51
C GLN A 162 -24.69 11.35 10.11
N TYR A 163 -23.69 12.22 10.00
CA TYR A 163 -23.02 12.52 8.74
C TYR A 163 -22.45 11.24 8.09
N LEU A 164 -21.68 10.45 8.83
CA LEU A 164 -21.14 9.17 8.33
C LEU A 164 -22.27 8.21 7.88
N ALA A 165 -23.37 8.11 8.64
CA ALA A 165 -24.49 7.26 8.25
C ALA A 165 -25.18 7.71 6.95
N LEU A 166 -25.23 9.03 6.71
CA LEU A 166 -25.73 9.59 5.45
C LEU A 166 -24.82 9.21 4.28
N ILE A 167 -23.51 9.32 4.47
CA ILE A 167 -22.49 8.99 3.46
C ILE A 167 -22.52 7.49 3.13
N GLU A 168 -22.60 6.61 4.14
CA GLU A 168 -22.74 5.17 3.92
C GLU A 168 -24.03 4.84 3.15
N LYS A 169 -25.12 5.56 3.41
CA LYS A 169 -26.36 5.39 2.63
C LYS A 169 -26.21 5.84 1.19
N ALA A 170 -25.46 6.93 0.93
CA ALA A 170 -25.15 7.37 -0.43
C ALA A 170 -24.25 6.34 -1.14
N ARG A 171 -23.27 5.78 -0.42
CA ARG A 171 -22.39 4.71 -0.91
C ARG A 171 -23.16 3.47 -1.30
N ASP A 172 -24.09 3.00 -0.46
CA ASP A 172 -24.94 1.84 -0.74
C ASP A 172 -25.75 2.02 -2.04
N ARG A 173 -26.30 3.23 -2.25
CA ARG A 173 -27.05 3.59 -3.46
C ARG A 173 -26.18 3.62 -4.72
N SER A 174 -24.88 3.89 -4.56
CA SER A 174 -23.90 4.02 -5.63
C SER A 174 -22.83 2.92 -5.60
N SER A 175 -23.18 1.74 -5.11
CA SER A 175 -22.25 0.60 -4.94
C SER A 175 -21.54 0.19 -6.23
N GLY A 176 -22.16 0.38 -7.40
CA GLY A 176 -21.51 0.13 -8.69
C GLY A 176 -20.34 1.06 -9.01
N ASN A 177 -20.33 2.29 -8.47
CA ASN A 177 -19.21 3.21 -8.63
C ASN A 177 -18.08 2.86 -7.66
N GLU A 178 -18.40 2.37 -6.45
CA GLU A 178 -17.39 1.82 -5.54
C GLU A 178 -16.62 0.66 -6.18
N ILE A 179 -17.34 -0.29 -6.77
CA ILE A 179 -16.73 -1.47 -7.38
C ILE A 179 -15.74 -1.04 -8.46
N ARG A 180 -16.15 -0.13 -9.34
CA ARG A 180 -15.28 0.41 -10.41
C ARG A 180 -14.07 1.14 -9.85
N ALA A 181 -14.26 2.10 -8.95
CA ALA A 181 -13.15 2.84 -8.35
C ALA A 181 -12.12 1.94 -7.67
N ARG A 182 -12.57 0.86 -7.00
CA ARG A 182 -11.68 -0.10 -6.34
C ARG A 182 -10.98 -1.03 -7.34
N GLU A 183 -11.64 -1.41 -8.42
CA GLU A 183 -11.07 -2.21 -9.50
C GLU A 183 -10.01 -1.42 -10.28
N ASP A 184 -10.33 -0.18 -10.64
CA ASP A 184 -9.41 0.76 -11.31
C ASP A 184 -8.19 1.03 -10.42
N PHE A 185 -8.41 1.35 -9.13
CA PHE A 185 -7.34 1.52 -8.15
C PHE A 185 -6.43 0.28 -8.08
N ALA A 186 -7.00 -0.92 -7.97
CA ALA A 186 -6.22 -2.15 -7.81
C ALA A 186 -5.42 -2.48 -9.06
N THR A 187 -5.99 -2.26 -10.25
CA THR A 187 -5.36 -2.50 -11.54
C THR A 187 -4.19 -1.53 -11.73
N LEU A 188 -4.45 -0.22 -11.63
CA LEU A 188 -3.44 0.83 -11.79
C LEU A 188 -2.31 0.70 -10.77
N LEU A 189 -2.61 0.44 -9.50
CA LEU A 189 -1.57 0.25 -8.48
C LEU A 189 -0.75 -1.04 -8.70
N GLY A 190 -1.38 -2.07 -9.27
CA GLY A 190 -0.72 -3.31 -9.67
C GLY A 190 0.31 -3.07 -10.77
N GLU A 191 -0.10 -2.35 -11.83
CA GLU A 191 0.76 -1.95 -12.94
C GLU A 191 1.86 -0.98 -12.51
N ALA A 192 1.54 -0.01 -11.65
CA ALA A 192 2.51 0.92 -11.07
C ALA A 192 3.62 0.17 -10.32
N ASN A 193 3.26 -0.87 -9.55
CA ASN A 193 4.24 -1.71 -8.85
C ASN A 193 5.16 -2.45 -9.83
N GLN A 194 4.60 -2.99 -10.92
CA GLN A 194 5.39 -3.67 -11.94
C GLN A 194 6.37 -2.71 -12.64
N ALA A 195 5.89 -1.51 -12.98
CA ALA A 195 6.72 -0.46 -13.54
C ALA A 195 7.83 -0.03 -12.57
N LEU A 196 7.55 0.13 -11.28
CA LEU A 196 8.54 0.50 -10.28
C LEU A 196 9.61 -0.58 -10.07
N LEU A 197 9.22 -1.86 -10.10
CA LEU A 197 10.18 -2.96 -10.13
C LEU A 197 11.09 -2.85 -11.35
N MET A 198 10.52 -2.59 -12.54
CA MET A 198 11.28 -2.40 -13.77
C MET A 198 12.21 -1.17 -13.73
N ALA A 199 11.78 -0.06 -13.13
CA ALA A 199 12.62 1.11 -12.89
C ALA A 199 13.84 0.76 -12.03
N SER A 200 13.62 -0.05 -10.99
CA SER A 200 14.70 -0.55 -10.14
C SER A 200 15.67 -1.44 -10.92
N LEU A 201 15.18 -2.22 -11.91
CA LEU A 201 16.05 -3.00 -12.81
C LEU A 201 16.93 -2.09 -13.66
N TYR A 202 16.33 -1.07 -14.30
CA TYR A 202 17.08 -0.11 -15.11
C TYR A 202 18.14 0.59 -14.28
N ARG A 203 17.81 1.01 -13.05
CA ARG A 203 18.78 1.67 -12.15
C ARG A 203 19.95 0.75 -11.81
N GLN A 204 19.69 -0.53 -11.58
CA GLN A 204 20.76 -1.50 -11.34
C GLN A 204 21.65 -1.68 -12.58
N VAL A 205 21.06 -1.77 -13.78
CA VAL A 205 21.82 -1.87 -15.04
C VAL A 205 22.66 -0.61 -15.29
N GLU A 206 22.09 0.58 -15.12
CA GLU A 206 22.76 1.87 -15.27
C GLU A 206 23.96 2.01 -14.31
N GLN A 207 23.82 1.53 -13.07
CA GLN A 207 24.92 1.51 -12.10
C GLN A 207 25.96 0.43 -12.41
N MET A 208 25.57 -0.64 -13.10
CA MET A 208 26.46 -1.73 -13.50
C MET A 208 27.29 -1.41 -14.74
N ASP A 209 26.80 -0.60 -15.67
CA ASP A 209 27.58 -0.12 -16.83
C ASP A 209 28.81 0.73 -16.42
N VAL A 210 28.85 1.19 -15.15
CA VAL A 210 30.00 1.89 -14.56
C VAL A 210 31.09 0.91 -14.06
N PHE A 211 30.81 -0.40 -13.95
CA PHE A 211 31.77 -1.43 -13.48
C PHE A 211 32.07 -2.48 -14.58
N GLU A 212 33.31 -2.48 -15.09
CA GLU A 212 33.82 -3.29 -16.20
C GLU A 212 33.57 -4.83 -16.16
N LYS A 213 33.54 -5.41 -17.38
CA LYS A 213 33.79 -6.82 -17.79
C LYS A 213 33.61 -7.92 -16.73
N GLY A 214 32.42 -8.53 -16.73
CA GLY A 214 32.18 -9.80 -16.03
C GLY A 214 30.71 -10.00 -15.67
N TYR A 215 29.80 -9.83 -16.64
CA TYR A 215 28.37 -9.85 -16.38
C TYR A 215 27.88 -11.25 -15.97
N ASN A 216 27.40 -11.40 -14.73
CA ASN A 216 26.72 -12.59 -14.25
C ASN A 216 25.23 -12.28 -14.06
N THR A 217 24.44 -12.53 -15.11
CA THR A 217 22.97 -12.43 -15.15
C THR A 217 22.27 -13.07 -13.95
N SER A 218 22.84 -14.13 -13.38
CA SER A 218 22.29 -14.82 -12.22
C SER A 218 22.27 -13.94 -10.97
N SER A 219 23.32 -13.14 -10.75
CA SER A 219 23.42 -12.26 -9.57
C SER A 219 22.40 -11.11 -9.60
N LEU A 220 22.12 -10.56 -10.78
CA LEU A 220 21.05 -9.59 -11.00
C LEU A 220 19.70 -10.23 -10.68
N MET A 221 19.41 -11.40 -11.26
CA MET A 221 18.16 -12.13 -11.01
C MET A 221 17.94 -12.46 -9.53
N HIS A 222 19.00 -12.84 -8.80
CA HIS A 222 18.92 -13.09 -7.36
C HIS A 222 18.62 -11.83 -6.54
N ARG A 223 19.26 -10.70 -6.85
CA ARG A 223 18.98 -9.42 -6.17
C ARG A 223 17.56 -8.93 -6.45
N ILE A 224 17.07 -9.11 -7.67
CA ILE A 224 15.67 -8.81 -8.07
C ILE A 224 14.69 -9.65 -7.27
N LEU A 225 14.95 -10.95 -7.17
CA LEU A 225 14.14 -11.85 -6.36
C LEU A 225 14.17 -11.45 -4.88
N ASP A 226 15.33 -11.06 -4.36
CA ASP A 226 15.47 -10.60 -2.98
C ASP A 226 14.70 -9.29 -2.73
N ASP A 227 14.73 -8.30 -3.62
CA ASP A 227 13.96 -7.05 -3.46
C ASP A 227 12.45 -7.29 -3.58
N ALA A 228 12.01 -8.11 -4.55
CA ALA A 228 10.61 -8.49 -4.72
C ALA A 228 10.09 -9.30 -3.52
N LEU A 229 10.91 -10.20 -2.97
CA LEU A 229 10.58 -11.01 -1.80
C LEU A 229 10.70 -10.23 -0.49
N SER A 230 11.64 -9.29 -0.39
CA SER A 230 11.84 -8.41 0.77
C SER A 230 10.66 -7.47 0.93
N THR A 231 10.17 -6.88 -0.16
CA THR A 231 8.95 -6.06 -0.15
C THR A 231 7.73 -6.88 0.28
N LYS A 232 7.63 -8.14 -0.18
CA LYS A 232 6.56 -9.08 0.23
C LYS A 232 6.70 -9.56 1.67
N ALA A 233 7.92 -9.74 2.16
CA ALA A 233 8.23 -10.13 3.54
C ALA A 233 7.99 -8.96 4.51
N THR A 234 8.31 -7.73 4.09
CA THR A 234 8.01 -6.49 4.81
C THR A 234 6.51 -6.26 4.90
N ARG A 235 5.77 -6.48 3.80
CA ARG A 235 4.30 -6.44 3.79
C ARG A 235 3.68 -7.50 4.71
N ARG A 236 4.16 -8.74 4.67
CA ARG A 236 3.76 -9.81 5.63
C ARG A 236 4.13 -9.48 7.07
N GLY A 237 5.29 -8.86 7.31
CA GLY A 237 5.74 -8.44 8.64
C GLY A 237 4.92 -7.27 9.18
N GLN A 238 4.53 -6.32 8.33
CA GLN A 238 3.63 -5.22 8.66
C GLN A 238 2.19 -5.71 8.87
N GLU A 239 1.70 -6.66 8.07
CA GLU A 239 0.38 -7.30 8.26
C GLU A 239 0.34 -8.12 9.56
N ALA A 240 1.39 -8.89 9.86
CA ALA A 240 1.53 -9.60 11.12
C ALA A 240 1.70 -8.64 12.32
N GLY A 241 2.33 -7.48 12.11
CA GLY A 241 2.46 -6.41 13.10
C GLY A 241 1.16 -5.65 13.35
N LYS A 242 0.34 -5.43 12.32
CA LYS A 242 -0.99 -4.78 12.44
C LYS A 242 -1.98 -5.62 13.25
N GLY A 243 -2.00 -6.94 13.03
CA GLY A 243 -2.80 -7.88 13.85
C GLY A 243 -2.36 -7.96 15.32
N ASN A 244 -1.20 -7.40 15.66
CA ASN A 244 -0.68 -7.33 17.04
C ASN A 244 -0.72 -5.92 17.66
N ARG A 245 -1.09 -4.89 16.90
CA ARG A 245 -1.09 -3.48 17.38
C ARG A 245 -2.40 -3.06 18.04
N ASP A 246 -3.52 -3.66 17.66
CA ASP A 246 -4.83 -3.38 18.25
C ASP A 246 -5.21 -4.48 19.26
N PRO A 247 -5.27 -4.16 20.57
CA PRO A 247 -5.67 -5.09 21.64
C PRO A 247 -7.08 -5.66 21.45
N SER A 248 -7.93 -5.00 20.66
CA SER A 248 -9.31 -5.40 20.36
C SER A 248 -9.47 -6.12 19.02
N SER A 249 -8.39 -6.27 18.24
CA SER A 249 -8.43 -6.98 16.98
C SER A 249 -8.85 -8.44 17.19
N LYS A 250 -9.62 -8.99 16.24
CA LYS A 250 -10.09 -10.38 16.27
C LYS A 250 -8.96 -11.39 16.52
N ILE A 251 -7.76 -11.13 16.01
CA ILE A 251 -6.58 -11.98 16.21
C ILE A 251 -6.06 -11.92 17.65
N GLN A 252 -6.01 -10.74 18.28
CA GLN A 252 -5.67 -10.61 19.71
C GLN A 252 -6.75 -11.22 20.59
N THR A 253 -8.03 -10.95 20.32
CA THR A 253 -9.18 -11.50 21.07
C THR A 253 -9.20 -13.02 20.98
N ASP A 254 -9.06 -13.60 19.78
CA ASP A 254 -8.99 -15.06 19.59
C ASP A 254 -7.76 -15.67 20.28
N THR A 255 -6.63 -14.94 20.32
CA THR A 255 -5.41 -15.38 21.02
C THR A 255 -5.56 -15.31 22.54
N MET A 256 -6.21 -14.26 23.06
CA MET A 256 -6.53 -14.09 24.48
C MET A 256 -7.54 -15.15 24.95
N ASP A 257 -8.61 -15.38 24.18
CA ASP A 257 -9.61 -16.40 24.45
C ASP A 257 -9.01 -17.80 24.42
N ARG A 258 -8.15 -18.10 23.44
CA ARG A 258 -7.42 -19.36 23.38
C ARG A 258 -6.49 -19.52 24.58
N ARG A 259 -5.76 -18.45 24.97
CA ARG A 259 -4.90 -18.47 26.16
C ARG A 259 -5.70 -18.70 27.45
N ALA A 260 -6.88 -18.08 27.58
CA ALA A 260 -7.78 -18.27 28.73
C ALA A 260 -8.32 -19.70 28.79
N LYS A 261 -8.77 -20.26 27.65
CA LYS A 261 -9.23 -21.66 27.55
C LYS A 261 -8.13 -22.66 27.91
N ILE A 262 -6.91 -22.45 27.40
CA ILE A 262 -5.73 -23.27 27.74
C ILE A 262 -5.43 -23.17 29.23
N LYS A 263 -5.48 -21.95 29.81
CA LYS A 263 -5.24 -21.73 31.25
C LYS A 263 -6.20 -22.54 32.12
N VAL A 264 -7.52 -22.39 31.88
CA VAL A 264 -8.55 -23.08 32.67
C VAL A 264 -8.43 -24.60 32.53
N ALA A 265 -8.25 -25.11 31.31
CA ALA A 265 -8.11 -26.54 31.07
C ALA A 265 -6.84 -27.10 31.74
N ALA A 266 -5.71 -26.39 31.65
CA ALA A 266 -4.47 -26.80 32.30
C ALA A 266 -4.59 -26.81 33.84
N GLU A 267 -5.20 -25.78 34.44
CA GLU A 267 -5.42 -25.71 35.89
C GLU A 267 -6.34 -26.83 36.39
N GLN A 268 -7.40 -27.16 35.64
CA GLN A 268 -8.28 -28.30 35.97
C GLN A 268 -7.53 -29.63 35.96
N ILE A 269 -6.71 -29.88 34.93
CA ILE A 269 -5.91 -31.10 34.82
C ILE A 269 -4.88 -31.18 35.95
N ILE A 270 -4.14 -30.10 36.20
CA ILE A 270 -3.13 -30.03 37.27
C ILE A 270 -3.78 -30.27 38.64
N ASN A 271 -4.90 -29.61 38.94
CA ASN A 271 -5.59 -29.77 40.22
C ASN A 271 -6.19 -31.17 40.38
N GLY A 272 -6.79 -31.74 39.32
CA GLY A 272 -7.30 -33.11 39.34
C GLY A 272 -6.19 -34.13 39.63
N ARG A 273 -5.05 -34.02 38.94
CA ARG A 273 -3.89 -34.91 39.18
C ARG A 273 -3.27 -34.73 40.56
N LYS A 274 -3.28 -33.51 41.10
CA LYS A 274 -2.85 -33.22 42.48
C LYS A 274 -3.74 -33.90 43.52
N ILE A 275 -5.06 -33.93 43.31
CA ILE A 275 -6.02 -34.64 44.17
C ILE A 275 -5.79 -36.16 44.10
N GLU A 276 -5.47 -36.68 42.91
CA GLU A 276 -5.12 -38.09 42.69
C GLU A 276 -3.72 -38.49 43.21
N MET A 277 -2.92 -37.55 43.75
CA MET A 277 -1.51 -37.75 44.11
C MET A 277 -0.65 -38.34 42.99
N ARG A 278 -0.95 -37.99 41.74
CA ARG A 278 -0.20 -38.45 40.57
C ARG A 278 0.71 -37.33 40.04
N SER A 279 1.94 -37.68 39.72
CA SER A 279 2.85 -36.78 39.02
C SER A 279 2.37 -36.53 37.59
N LEU A 280 2.61 -35.33 37.07
CA LEU A 280 2.22 -34.92 35.74
C LEU A 280 3.41 -34.22 35.10
N SER A 281 3.82 -34.67 33.91
CA SER A 281 4.92 -34.04 33.17
C SER A 281 4.44 -32.96 32.20
N ASP A 282 5.33 -32.03 31.82
CA ASP A 282 5.05 -30.98 30.83
C ASP A 282 4.58 -31.54 29.48
N SER A 283 5.19 -32.65 29.04
CA SER A 283 4.83 -33.34 27.79
C SER A 283 3.46 -34.02 27.90
N GLU A 284 3.18 -34.66 29.03
CA GLU A 284 1.87 -35.30 29.27
C GLU A 284 0.75 -34.26 29.34
N LEU A 285 0.95 -33.13 30.04
CA LEU A 285 -0.02 -32.03 30.07
C LEU A 285 -0.28 -31.46 28.66
N THR A 286 0.77 -31.27 27.87
CA THR A 286 0.64 -30.78 26.48
C THR A 286 -0.12 -31.77 25.60
N ASN A 287 0.15 -33.07 25.74
CA ASN A 287 -0.56 -34.12 24.99
C ASN A 287 -2.04 -34.24 25.38
N ILE A 288 -2.36 -34.15 26.67
CA ILE A 288 -3.77 -34.18 27.14
C ILE A 288 -4.55 -32.99 26.56
N LEU A 289 -3.96 -31.79 26.59
CA LEU A 289 -4.58 -30.59 26.01
C LEU A 289 -4.70 -30.68 24.48
N PHE A 290 -3.70 -31.23 23.80
CA PHE A 290 -3.75 -31.44 22.35
C PHE A 290 -4.86 -32.41 21.94
N ASN A 291 -5.04 -33.50 22.70
CA ASN A 291 -6.06 -34.51 22.43
C ASN A 291 -7.50 -34.00 22.56
N GLN A 292 -7.73 -32.88 23.25
CA GLN A 292 -9.04 -32.22 23.29
C GLN A 292 -9.43 -31.55 21.96
N LYS A 293 -8.50 -31.40 21.00
CA LYS A 293 -8.69 -30.82 19.65
C LYS A 293 -9.26 -29.39 19.59
N VAL A 294 -9.42 -28.71 20.72
CA VAL A 294 -10.00 -27.35 20.81
C VAL A 294 -8.92 -26.27 20.95
N HIS A 295 -7.69 -26.62 21.32
CA HIS A 295 -6.66 -25.66 21.76
C HIS A 295 -5.56 -25.36 20.74
N GLY A 296 -5.67 -25.89 19.51
CA GLY A 296 -4.72 -25.68 18.43
C GLY A 296 -3.58 -26.70 18.40
N THR A 297 -2.44 -26.32 17.81
CA THR A 297 -1.29 -27.22 17.64
C THR A 297 -0.50 -27.42 18.93
N GLU A 298 0.21 -28.54 19.06
CA GLU A 298 1.07 -28.83 20.22
C GLU A 298 2.08 -27.70 20.50
N LYS A 299 2.65 -27.12 19.43
CA LYS A 299 3.58 -25.97 19.52
C LYS A 299 2.91 -24.72 20.10
N THR A 300 1.66 -24.45 19.72
CA THR A 300 0.87 -23.32 20.23
C THR A 300 0.56 -23.51 21.71
N ILE A 301 0.14 -24.71 22.12
CA ILE A 301 -0.17 -25.05 23.51
C ILE A 301 1.07 -24.87 24.40
N ARG A 302 2.21 -25.44 23.99
CA ARG A 302 3.48 -25.33 24.74
C ARG A 302 3.89 -23.88 24.97
N ARG A 303 3.83 -23.05 23.91
CA ARG A 303 4.17 -21.62 23.99
C ARG A 303 3.26 -20.85 24.96
N HIS A 304 1.97 -21.18 25.01
CA HIS A 304 1.04 -20.55 25.95
C HIS A 304 1.24 -21.03 27.39
N LEU A 305 1.52 -22.31 27.62
CA LEU A 305 1.84 -22.84 28.96
C LEU A 305 3.11 -22.19 29.53
N GLU A 306 4.16 -22.06 28.71
CA GLU A 306 5.40 -21.35 29.07
C GLU A 306 5.12 -19.88 29.42
N ALA A 307 4.36 -19.18 28.58
CA ALA A 307 4.01 -17.77 28.82
C ALA A 307 3.08 -17.57 30.03
N LEU A 308 2.33 -18.59 30.44
CA LEU A 308 1.48 -18.58 31.64
C LEU A 308 2.21 -19.07 32.90
N LYS A 309 3.45 -19.57 32.76
CA LYS A 309 4.24 -20.20 33.84
C LYS A 309 3.48 -21.35 34.53
N LEU A 310 2.57 -22.01 33.81
CA LEU A 310 1.86 -23.19 34.30
C LEU A 310 2.73 -24.41 34.05
N ARG A 311 3.50 -24.79 35.08
CA ARG A 311 4.23 -26.06 35.10
C ARG A 311 3.54 -27.02 36.08
N PRO A 312 3.28 -28.26 35.69
CA PRO A 312 2.73 -29.27 36.57
C PRO A 312 3.74 -29.62 37.68
N LEU A 313 3.21 -30.12 38.80
CA LEU A 313 4.01 -30.55 39.94
C LEU A 313 4.83 -31.79 39.54
N LYS A 314 6.14 -31.73 39.75
CA LYS A 314 7.03 -32.89 39.63
C LYS A 314 6.79 -33.87 40.77
#